data_AF-A0A3B8P302-F1
#
_entry.id   AF-A0A3B8P302-F1
#
_cell.length_a   1.000
_cell.length_b   1.000
_cell.length_c   1.000
_cell.angle_alpha   90.00
_cell.angle_beta   90.00
_cell.angle_gamma   90.00
#
_symmetry.space_group_name_H-M   'P 1'
#
loop_
_entity.id
_entity.type
_entity.pdbx_description
1 polymer ?
#
loop_
_entity_poly.entity_id
_entity_poly.type
_entity_poly.pdbx_seq_one_letter_code
_entity_poly.pdbx_strand_id
1 'polypeptide(L)'
;TDAKRLALAAPLTATSGSGNTGTGVIKQPVLTSVLDIADPAQRLELQTGIKYSTPVRLVFGSETTTPQTYEAFDAKGNSIGTGTFVPGENNTLKLNVPMIDSAGNPITDASGNQKSFSFEMDVAGSPKQGDSFSVALTGAGSSDNRNALSLQELQTKQTMDIGSTKGISITDAYGKLVEDVGAKAKQGQMDTQATGVILTQASNARDSVSGVSLDEEATNIVKYQQYYTASSQIIKTAQEIFSTLIAAL
;
A
#
# COMPACT_ATOMS: atom_id res chain seq x y z
N THR A 1 -22.40 0.25 -12.36
CA THR A 1 -22.18 -0.35 -11.03
C THR A 1 -23.04 0.42 -10.05
N ASP A 2 -24.01 -0.23 -9.39
CA ASP A 2 -24.91 0.45 -8.45
C ASP A 2 -24.12 0.87 -7.20
N ALA A 3 -23.90 2.18 -7.03
CA ALA A 3 -23.16 2.73 -5.89
C ALA A 3 -23.79 2.34 -4.55
N LYS A 4 -25.10 2.03 -4.51
CA LYS A 4 -25.80 1.58 -3.29
C LYS A 4 -25.40 0.17 -2.84
N ARG A 5 -24.71 -0.61 -3.69
CA ARG A 5 -24.15 -1.92 -3.34
C ARG A 5 -22.74 -1.84 -2.74
N LEU A 6 -22.10 -0.67 -2.80
CA LEU A 6 -20.80 -0.45 -2.18
C LEU A 6 -21.01 0.05 -0.75
N ALA A 7 -20.36 -0.59 0.22
CA ALA A 7 -20.44 -0.21 1.64
C ALA A 7 -19.58 1.05 1.92
N LEU A 8 -19.95 2.18 1.29
CA LEU A 8 -19.25 3.47 1.38
C LEU A 8 -19.73 4.34 2.55
N ALA A 9 -20.83 3.92 3.19
CA ALA A 9 -21.36 4.55 4.38
C ALA A 9 -20.56 4.14 5.63
N ALA A 10 -20.34 5.09 6.53
CA ALA A 10 -19.80 4.79 7.85
C ALA A 10 -20.76 3.90 8.67
N PRO A 11 -20.24 3.13 9.64
CA PRO A 11 -21.02 2.10 10.34
C PRO A 11 -22.13 2.65 11.23
N LEU A 12 -22.00 3.89 11.72
CA LEU A 12 -22.97 4.52 12.63
C LEU A 12 -23.51 5.81 12.00
N THR A 13 -24.82 6.01 12.11
CA THR A 13 -25.52 7.24 11.73
C THR A 13 -26.28 7.76 12.95
N ALA A 14 -26.26 9.07 13.15
CA ALA A 14 -27.03 9.72 14.20
C ALA A 14 -28.18 10.55 13.62
N THR A 15 -29.30 10.53 14.32
CA THR A 15 -30.54 11.23 13.96
C THR A 15 -31.09 11.98 15.18
N SER A 16 -31.61 13.19 14.97
CA SER A 16 -32.29 13.95 16.02
C SER A 16 -33.66 13.39 16.34
N GLY A 17 -34.03 13.41 17.62
CA GLY A 17 -35.39 13.12 18.06
C GLY A 17 -36.38 14.16 17.54
N SER A 18 -37.60 13.72 17.19
CA SER A 18 -38.67 14.59 16.70
C SER A 18 -39.24 15.53 17.77
N GLY A 19 -38.90 15.31 19.04
CA GLY A 19 -39.33 16.12 20.18
C GLY A 19 -38.32 17.19 20.61
N ASN A 20 -37.24 17.38 19.84
CA ASN A 20 -36.19 18.34 20.22
C ASN A 20 -36.70 19.78 20.05
N THR A 21 -36.48 20.60 21.06
CA THR A 21 -36.92 22.00 21.11
C THR A 21 -35.76 23.00 21.22
N GLY A 22 -34.54 22.51 21.45
CA GLY A 22 -33.31 23.30 21.43
C GLY A 22 -32.73 23.46 20.03
N THR A 23 -31.63 24.22 19.94
CA THR A 23 -30.87 24.46 18.70
C THR A 23 -29.68 23.51 18.54
N GLY A 24 -29.63 22.47 19.37
CA GLY A 24 -28.58 21.46 19.34
C GLY A 24 -28.50 20.77 17.99
N VAL A 25 -27.33 20.80 17.37
CA VAL A 25 -27.02 20.05 16.15
C VAL A 25 -25.89 19.07 16.44
N ILE A 26 -26.00 17.90 15.82
CA ILE A 26 -24.99 16.85 15.93
C ILE A 26 -24.32 16.64 14.58
N LYS A 27 -23.01 16.41 14.59
CA LYS A 27 -22.32 15.83 13.44
C LYS A 27 -22.48 14.31 13.47
N GLN A 28 -22.28 13.68 12.32
CA GLN A 28 -22.38 12.22 12.23
C GLN A 28 -21.25 11.54 13.05
N PRO A 29 -21.56 10.44 13.76
CA PRO A 29 -20.64 9.81 14.70
C PRO A 29 -19.53 9.03 13.98
N VAL A 30 -18.33 9.03 14.56
CA VAL A 30 -17.16 8.29 14.05
C VAL A 30 -16.81 7.18 15.04
N LEU A 31 -16.76 5.94 14.57
CA LEU A 31 -16.31 4.82 15.39
C LEU A 31 -14.80 4.93 15.62
N THR A 32 -14.38 4.99 16.89
CA THR A 32 -12.97 5.09 17.27
C THR A 32 -12.39 3.77 17.77
N SER A 33 -13.23 2.79 18.06
CA SER A 33 -12.77 1.41 18.30
C SER A 33 -11.99 0.88 17.10
N VAL A 34 -10.78 0.44 17.37
CA VAL A 34 -9.91 -0.18 16.36
C VAL A 34 -10.49 -1.56 16.03
N LEU A 35 -10.71 -1.81 14.76
CA LEU A 35 -11.05 -3.14 14.26
C LEU A 35 -9.74 -3.89 13.99
N ASP A 36 -9.51 -5.00 14.69
CA ASP A 36 -8.46 -5.92 14.29
C ASP A 36 -8.91 -6.68 13.03
N ILE A 37 -8.22 -6.44 11.92
CA ILE A 37 -8.52 -7.08 10.64
C ILE A 37 -7.98 -8.51 10.54
N ALA A 38 -7.00 -8.86 11.37
CA ALA A 38 -6.32 -10.16 11.36
C ALA A 38 -7.05 -11.22 12.20
N ASP A 39 -7.84 -10.81 13.19
CA ASP A 39 -8.64 -11.72 14.03
C ASP A 39 -10.12 -11.79 13.56
N PRO A 40 -10.53 -12.88 12.89
CA PRO A 40 -11.91 -13.02 12.43
C PRO A 40 -12.93 -13.18 13.57
N ALA A 41 -12.53 -13.68 14.74
CA ALA A 41 -13.43 -13.86 15.88
C ALA A 41 -13.77 -12.50 16.51
N GLN A 42 -12.77 -11.66 16.79
CA GLN A 42 -12.98 -10.30 17.31
C GLN A 42 -13.82 -9.44 16.37
N ARG A 43 -13.62 -9.58 15.05
CA ARG A 43 -14.43 -8.86 14.07
C ARG A 43 -15.91 -9.25 14.13
N LEU A 44 -16.21 -10.54 14.27
CA LEU A 44 -17.58 -11.03 14.40
C LEU A 44 -18.21 -10.56 15.72
N GLU A 45 -17.46 -10.58 16.81
CA GLU A 45 -17.90 -10.04 18.10
C GLU A 45 -18.21 -8.55 18.01
N LEU A 46 -17.33 -7.75 17.40
CA LEU A 46 -17.55 -6.30 17.23
C LEU A 46 -18.76 -6.02 16.36
N GLN A 47 -18.91 -6.74 15.25
CA GLN A 47 -20.07 -6.61 14.38
C GLN A 47 -21.37 -6.96 15.11
N THR A 48 -21.35 -8.02 15.92
CA THR A 48 -22.49 -8.45 16.74
C THR A 48 -22.82 -7.39 17.79
N GLY A 49 -21.82 -6.90 18.53
CA GLY A 49 -22.01 -5.88 19.55
C GLY A 49 -22.52 -4.56 18.99
N ILE A 50 -21.99 -4.07 17.87
CA ILE A 50 -22.51 -2.84 17.24
C ILE A 50 -23.97 -3.04 16.79
N LYS A 51 -24.31 -4.22 16.23
CA LYS A 51 -25.67 -4.49 15.75
C LYS A 51 -26.70 -4.56 16.86
N TYR A 52 -26.38 -5.21 17.99
CA TYR A 52 -27.35 -5.48 19.05
C TYR A 52 -27.31 -4.46 20.20
N SER A 53 -26.20 -3.75 20.41
CA SER A 53 -26.12 -2.65 21.39
C SER A 53 -26.62 -1.30 20.85
N THR A 54 -26.93 -1.19 19.56
CA THR A 54 -27.57 0.01 18.98
C THR A 54 -29.08 -0.21 18.82
N PRO A 55 -29.93 0.83 18.93
CA PRO A 55 -29.60 2.25 19.02
C PRO A 55 -29.16 2.70 20.42
N VAL A 56 -28.24 3.66 20.45
CA VAL A 56 -27.86 4.40 21.66
C VAL A 56 -28.57 5.75 21.64
N ARG A 57 -29.29 6.08 22.72
CA ARG A 57 -30.01 7.34 22.83
C ARG A 57 -29.30 8.28 23.79
N LEU A 58 -28.85 9.41 23.28
CA LEU A 58 -28.36 10.53 24.06
C LEU A 58 -29.54 11.41 24.47
N VAL A 59 -29.62 11.81 25.74
CA VAL A 59 -30.63 12.75 26.25
C VAL A 59 -29.94 13.86 27.01
N PHE A 60 -30.30 15.11 26.71
CA PHE A 60 -29.72 16.29 27.31
C PHE A 60 -30.47 16.74 28.58
N GLY A 61 -29.69 17.11 29.60
CA GLY A 61 -30.16 17.58 30.90
C GLY A 61 -30.62 19.03 30.89
N SER A 62 -30.82 19.63 32.07
CA SER A 62 -31.32 21.00 32.20
C SER A 62 -30.30 22.06 31.75
N GLU A 63 -30.75 23.05 30.95
CA GLU A 63 -29.96 24.22 30.54
C GLU A 63 -29.54 25.12 31.73
N THR A 64 -30.17 24.93 32.90
CA THR A 64 -29.87 25.68 34.12
C THR A 64 -28.60 25.21 34.84
N THR A 65 -27.99 24.11 34.37
CA THR A 65 -26.76 23.55 34.95
C THR A 65 -25.59 23.90 34.03
N THR A 66 -24.54 24.52 34.57
CA THR A 66 -23.34 24.90 33.80
C THR A 66 -22.11 24.19 34.37
N PRO A 67 -21.42 23.33 33.59
CA PRO A 67 -21.77 22.82 32.26
C PRO A 67 -22.98 21.87 32.27
N GLN A 68 -23.75 21.87 31.17
CA GLN A 68 -24.97 21.07 31.05
C GLN A 68 -24.60 19.59 30.98
N THR A 69 -25.41 18.73 31.59
CA THR A 69 -25.18 17.29 31.57
C THR A 69 -25.89 16.63 30.40
N TYR A 70 -25.35 15.51 29.93
CA TYR A 70 -26.03 14.59 29.05
C TYR A 70 -25.94 13.18 29.63
N GLU A 71 -26.93 12.36 29.30
CA GLU A 71 -26.98 10.96 29.67
C GLU A 71 -27.21 10.12 28.41
N ALA A 72 -26.39 9.09 28.25
CA ALA A 72 -26.49 8.13 27.17
C ALA A 72 -27.18 6.87 27.69
N PHE A 73 -28.13 6.35 26.92
CA PHE A 73 -28.89 5.14 27.20
C PHE A 73 -28.62 4.08 26.14
N ASP A 74 -28.53 2.82 26.56
CA ASP A 74 -28.52 1.68 25.64
C ASP A 74 -29.90 1.41 25.02
N ALA A 75 -29.96 0.44 24.11
CA ALA A 75 -31.20 -0.01 23.47
C ALA A 75 -32.25 -0.57 24.46
N LYS A 76 -31.84 -0.98 25.66
CA LYS A 76 -32.71 -1.49 26.74
C LYS A 76 -33.15 -0.38 27.71
N GLY A 77 -32.65 0.84 27.56
CA GLY A 77 -32.95 1.99 28.42
C GLY A 77 -32.09 2.08 29.68
N ASN A 78 -31.00 1.33 29.79
CA ASN A 78 -30.03 1.49 30.88
C ASN A 78 -29.09 2.65 30.58
N SER A 79 -28.73 3.41 31.61
CA SER A 79 -27.70 4.45 31.51
C SER A 79 -26.34 3.81 31.26
N ILE A 80 -25.69 4.19 30.16
CA ILE A 80 -24.35 3.71 29.77
C ILE A 80 -23.26 4.75 29.99
N GLY A 81 -23.64 5.98 30.35
CA GLY A 81 -22.69 7.02 30.68
C GLY A 81 -23.34 8.39 30.78
N THR A 82 -22.80 9.21 31.67
CA THR A 82 -23.13 10.63 31.77
C THR A 82 -21.91 11.46 31.43
N GLY A 83 -22.10 12.58 30.76
CA GLY A 83 -21.04 13.54 30.56
C GLY A 83 -21.53 14.97 30.71
N THR A 84 -20.61 15.91 30.58
CA THR A 84 -20.90 17.34 30.57
C THR A 84 -20.55 17.91 29.21
N PHE A 85 -21.25 18.97 28.82
CA PHE A 85 -20.94 19.74 27.62
C PHE A 85 -21.26 21.21 27.88
N VAL A 86 -20.61 22.11 27.13
CA VAL A 86 -20.84 23.55 27.24
C VAL A 86 -21.76 24.01 26.12
N PRO A 87 -22.99 24.46 26.40
CA PRO A 87 -23.91 24.95 25.37
C PRO A 87 -23.30 26.13 24.58
N GLY A 88 -23.51 26.14 23.26
CA GLY A 88 -23.00 27.18 22.37
C GLY A 88 -21.60 26.92 21.81
N GLU A 89 -20.84 25.98 22.38
CA GLU A 89 -19.52 25.57 21.91
C GLU A 89 -19.57 24.26 21.11
N ASN A 90 -18.52 23.98 20.35
CA ASN A 90 -18.33 22.67 19.71
C ASN A 90 -17.75 21.69 20.73
N ASN A 91 -18.53 20.69 21.14
CA ASN A 91 -18.12 19.69 22.12
C ASN A 91 -17.99 18.32 21.45
N THR A 92 -16.83 17.67 21.58
CA THR A 92 -16.65 16.29 21.13
C THR A 92 -17.02 15.33 22.25
N LEU A 93 -18.11 14.60 22.08
CA LEU A 93 -18.59 13.61 23.03
C LEU A 93 -17.99 12.25 22.69
N LYS A 94 -17.35 11.62 23.67
CA LYS A 94 -16.82 10.25 23.55
C LYS A 94 -17.70 9.33 24.35
N LEU A 95 -18.38 8.41 23.67
CA LEU A 95 -19.27 7.44 24.31
C LEU A 95 -18.67 6.05 24.22
N ASN A 96 -18.66 5.36 25.35
CA ASN A 96 -18.24 3.97 25.46
C ASN A 96 -19.47 3.09 25.68
N VAL A 97 -19.81 2.26 24.70
CA VAL A 97 -21.04 1.46 24.70
C VAL A 97 -20.72 0.02 25.07
N PRO A 98 -21.29 -0.52 26.16
CA PRO A 98 -21.13 -1.94 26.49
C PRO A 98 -21.75 -2.84 25.41
N MET A 99 -20.97 -3.82 24.94
CA MET A 99 -21.39 -4.75 23.89
C MET A 99 -22.27 -5.86 24.44
N ILE A 100 -23.36 -6.16 23.73
CA ILE A 100 -24.24 -7.30 24.01
C ILE A 100 -24.36 -8.22 22.80
N ASP A 101 -24.61 -9.50 23.05
CA ASP A 101 -24.90 -10.49 22.03
C ASP A 101 -26.36 -10.42 21.55
N SER A 102 -26.73 -11.30 20.60
CA SER A 102 -28.11 -11.39 20.09
C SER A 102 -29.14 -11.82 21.13
N ALA A 103 -28.73 -12.45 22.22
CA ALA A 103 -29.56 -12.83 23.36
C ALA A 103 -29.62 -11.72 24.43
N GLY A 104 -28.84 -10.65 24.26
CA GLY A 104 -28.75 -9.52 25.17
C GLY A 104 -27.84 -9.75 26.37
N ASN A 105 -26.94 -10.74 26.33
CA ASN A 105 -25.90 -10.96 27.33
C ASN A 105 -24.66 -10.12 27.02
N PRO A 106 -23.91 -9.66 28.05
CA PRO A 106 -22.61 -9.01 27.87
C PRO A 106 -21.63 -9.85 27.04
N ILE A 107 -21.01 -9.26 26.02
CA ILE A 107 -19.85 -9.87 25.35
C ILE A 107 -18.63 -9.57 26.22
N THR A 108 -17.98 -10.60 26.77
CA THR A 108 -16.84 -10.44 27.67
C THR A 108 -15.50 -10.75 27.00
N ASP A 109 -14.42 -10.15 27.51
CA ASP A 109 -13.05 -10.54 27.17
C ASP A 109 -12.63 -11.83 27.89
N ALA A 110 -11.42 -12.31 27.59
CA ALA A 110 -10.83 -13.49 28.23
C ALA A 110 -10.60 -13.31 29.76
N SER A 111 -10.70 -12.08 30.27
CA SER A 111 -10.59 -11.71 31.69
C SER A 111 -11.96 -11.50 32.36
N GLY A 112 -13.06 -11.72 31.65
CA GLY A 112 -14.42 -11.57 32.17
C GLY A 112 -14.95 -10.13 32.22
N ASN A 113 -14.23 -9.14 31.67
CA ASN A 113 -14.73 -7.77 31.57
C ASN A 113 -15.61 -7.62 30.32
N GLN A 114 -16.70 -6.86 30.44
CA GLN A 114 -17.56 -6.58 29.29
C GLN A 114 -16.81 -5.71 28.26
N LYS A 115 -16.70 -6.22 27.03
CA LYS A 115 -16.18 -5.48 25.89
C LYS A 115 -17.11 -4.31 25.58
N SER A 116 -16.53 -3.20 25.16
CA SER A 116 -17.27 -2.01 24.76
C SER A 116 -16.70 -1.45 23.47
N PHE A 117 -17.55 -0.81 22.67
CA PHE A 117 -17.09 -0.03 21.53
C PHE A 117 -17.25 1.46 21.81
N SER A 118 -16.29 2.23 21.33
CA SER A 118 -16.23 3.67 21.50
C SER A 118 -16.55 4.35 20.18
N PHE A 119 -17.39 5.37 20.25
CA PHE A 119 -17.59 6.30 19.15
C PHE A 119 -17.52 7.74 19.65
N GLU A 120 -17.14 8.62 18.75
CA GLU A 120 -17.07 10.06 19.00
C GLU A 120 -18.12 10.77 18.15
N MET A 121 -18.71 11.82 18.71
CA MET A 121 -19.70 12.65 18.02
C MET A 121 -19.54 14.09 18.47
N ASP A 122 -19.46 15.03 17.52
CA ASP A 122 -19.49 16.45 17.84
C ASP A 122 -20.93 16.91 18.03
N VAL A 123 -21.17 17.63 19.12
CA VAL A 123 -22.42 18.33 19.41
C VAL A 123 -22.12 19.82 19.51
N ALA A 124 -22.92 20.61 18.80
CA ALA A 124 -22.84 22.06 18.79
C ALA A 124 -24.22 22.68 19.05
N GLY A 125 -24.24 23.96 19.40
CA GLY A 125 -25.48 24.68 19.72
C GLY A 125 -25.94 24.46 21.16
N SER A 126 -27.22 24.71 21.41
CA SER A 126 -27.82 24.66 22.76
C SER A 126 -29.03 23.71 22.77
N PRO A 127 -28.82 22.41 23.07
CA PRO A 127 -29.90 21.46 23.32
C PRO A 127 -30.66 21.79 24.61
N LYS A 128 -31.99 21.69 24.56
CA LYS A 128 -32.88 21.87 25.72
C LYS A 128 -33.00 20.59 26.54
N GLN A 129 -33.53 20.73 27.76
CA GLN A 129 -33.88 19.57 28.59
C GLN A 129 -34.80 18.61 27.84
N GLY A 130 -34.40 17.35 27.77
CA GLY A 130 -35.15 16.30 27.10
C GLY A 130 -34.91 16.21 25.58
N ASP A 131 -34.10 17.10 25.00
CA ASP A 131 -33.62 16.91 23.63
C ASP A 131 -32.84 15.60 23.56
N SER A 132 -33.15 14.79 22.54
CA SER A 132 -32.56 13.47 22.37
C SER A 132 -32.00 13.25 20.99
N PHE A 133 -30.95 12.45 20.91
CA PHE A 133 -30.33 12.04 19.66
C PHE A 133 -30.10 10.54 19.70
N SER A 134 -30.44 9.86 18.62
CA SER A 134 -30.29 8.42 18.50
C SER A 134 -29.15 8.10 17.55
N VAL A 135 -28.19 7.31 18.01
CA VAL A 135 -27.10 6.75 17.22
C VAL A 135 -27.43 5.30 16.92
N ALA A 136 -27.58 4.95 15.64
CA ALA A 136 -27.94 3.61 15.20
C ALA A 136 -26.95 3.09 14.15
N LEU A 137 -26.97 1.77 13.92
CA LEU A 137 -26.28 1.17 12.78
C LEU A 137 -26.82 1.75 11.48
N THR A 138 -25.92 2.14 10.58
CA THR A 138 -26.31 2.70 9.28
C THR A 138 -27.02 1.65 8.44
N GLY A 139 -28.26 1.95 8.03
CA GLY A 139 -29.08 1.05 7.23
C GLY A 139 -28.57 0.87 5.79
N ALA A 140 -29.04 -0.19 5.14
CA ALA A 140 -28.75 -0.45 3.73
C ALA A 140 -29.32 0.67 2.84
N GLY A 141 -28.57 1.05 1.80
CA GLY A 141 -28.98 2.12 0.87
C GLY A 141 -28.82 3.55 1.41
N SER A 142 -28.04 3.73 2.49
CA SER A 142 -27.66 5.06 2.98
C SER A 142 -26.98 5.89 1.89
N SER A 143 -27.21 7.21 1.91
CA SER A 143 -26.52 8.18 1.06
C SER A 143 -25.22 8.70 1.70
N ASP A 144 -24.81 8.12 2.83
CA ASP A 144 -23.54 8.42 3.48
C ASP A 144 -22.37 7.85 2.66
N ASN A 145 -21.35 8.69 2.43
CA ASN A 145 -20.16 8.36 1.64
C ASN A 145 -18.85 8.58 2.44
N ARG A 146 -18.93 8.63 3.78
CA ARG A 146 -17.78 8.95 4.65
C ARG A 146 -16.64 7.94 4.55
N ASN A 147 -16.92 6.64 4.41
CA ASN A 147 -15.84 5.66 4.23
C ASN A 147 -15.14 5.83 2.87
N ALA A 148 -15.87 6.24 1.82
CA ALA A 148 -15.24 6.56 0.53
C ALA A 148 -14.34 7.79 0.64
N LEU A 149 -14.78 8.82 1.37
CA LEU A 149 -13.97 10.00 1.63
C LEU A 149 -12.71 9.64 2.43
N SER A 150 -12.84 8.83 3.48
CA SER A 150 -11.68 8.33 4.23
C SER A 150 -10.73 7.50 3.36
N LEU A 151 -11.25 6.70 2.44
CA LEU A 151 -10.42 5.96 1.47
C LEU A 151 -9.69 6.91 0.50
N GLN A 152 -10.34 7.98 0.05
CA GLN A 152 -9.69 9.01 -0.74
C GLN A 152 -8.60 9.73 0.06
N GLU A 153 -8.85 10.06 1.33
CA GLU A 153 -7.85 10.68 2.21
C GLU A 153 -6.62 9.80 2.41
N LEU A 154 -6.81 8.47 2.52
CA LEU A 154 -5.70 7.50 2.62
C LEU A 154 -4.73 7.57 1.45
N GLN A 155 -5.18 7.98 0.26
CA GLN A 155 -4.29 8.17 -0.90
C GLN A 155 -3.13 9.13 -0.58
N THR A 156 -3.44 10.21 0.13
CA THR A 156 -2.50 11.29 0.48
C THR A 156 -1.92 11.16 1.88
N LYS A 157 -2.52 10.32 2.74
CA LYS A 157 -2.10 10.16 4.12
C LYS A 157 -0.76 9.44 4.20
N GLN A 158 0.10 9.91 5.09
CA GLN A 158 1.42 9.35 5.34
C GLN A 158 1.36 8.03 6.13
N THR A 159 0.85 6.97 5.52
CA THR A 159 0.65 5.66 6.16
C THR A 159 1.71 4.63 5.79
N MET A 160 2.52 4.88 4.76
CA MET A 160 3.54 3.94 4.32
C MET A 160 4.86 4.21 5.05
N ASP A 161 5.30 3.25 5.86
CA ASP A 161 6.63 3.27 6.44
C ASP A 161 7.64 2.70 5.45
N ILE A 162 8.57 3.55 5.01
CA ILE A 162 9.70 3.20 4.15
C ILE A 162 11.04 3.55 4.83
N GLY A 163 11.10 3.51 6.16
CA GLY A 163 12.30 3.86 6.93
C GLY A 163 12.53 5.36 7.09
N SER A 164 11.48 6.17 6.93
CA SER A 164 11.49 7.62 7.11
C SER A 164 10.90 7.98 8.48
N THR A 165 11.44 8.99 9.18
CA THR A 165 10.92 9.45 10.50
C THR A 165 9.45 9.90 10.44
N LYS A 166 8.94 10.24 9.25
CA LYS A 166 7.53 10.41 8.93
C LYS A 166 7.24 9.54 7.70
N GLY A 167 6.19 8.72 7.74
CA GLY A 167 5.78 7.90 6.60
C GLY A 167 5.51 8.74 5.34
N ILE A 168 5.36 8.08 4.20
CA ILE A 168 4.98 8.74 2.93
C ILE A 168 3.59 8.30 2.48
N SER A 169 3.00 9.05 1.55
CA SER A 169 1.72 8.66 0.96
C SER A 169 1.85 7.45 0.04
N ILE A 170 0.74 6.76 -0.22
CA ILE A 170 0.72 5.61 -1.15
C ILE A 170 1.14 6.06 -2.56
N THR A 171 0.71 7.25 -2.98
CA THR A 171 1.07 7.81 -4.28
C THR A 171 2.56 8.13 -4.38
N ASP A 172 3.16 8.68 -3.33
CA ASP A 172 4.59 8.97 -3.31
C ASP A 172 5.42 7.68 -3.28
N ALA A 173 4.96 6.68 -2.52
CA ALA A 173 5.64 5.39 -2.43
C ALA A 173 5.64 4.68 -3.79
N TYR A 174 4.51 4.72 -4.49
CA TYR A 174 4.40 4.21 -5.84
C TYR A 174 5.31 4.99 -6.82
N GLY A 175 5.33 6.32 -6.73
CA GLY A 175 6.22 7.16 -7.53
C GLY A 175 7.69 6.79 -7.35
N LYS A 176 8.15 6.65 -6.10
CA LYS A 176 9.52 6.21 -5.78
C LYS A 176 9.83 4.82 -6.32
N LEU A 177 8.89 3.86 -6.19
CA LEU A 177 9.09 2.52 -6.74
C LEU A 177 9.30 2.55 -8.25
N VAL A 178 8.48 3.33 -8.97
CA VAL A 178 8.61 3.48 -10.43
C VAL A 178 9.92 4.16 -10.80
N GLU A 179 10.32 5.20 -10.06
CA GLU A 179 11.60 5.88 -10.23
C GLU A 179 12.78 4.94 -10.04
N ASP A 180 12.80 4.17 -8.95
CA ASP A 180 13.86 3.21 -8.64
C ASP A 180 14.00 2.13 -9.71
N VAL A 181 12.87 1.59 -10.18
CA VAL A 181 12.86 0.59 -11.27
C VAL A 181 13.36 1.23 -12.57
N GLY A 182 12.91 2.43 -12.89
CA GLY A 182 13.34 3.17 -14.07
C GLY A 182 14.84 3.48 -14.07
N ALA A 183 15.37 3.93 -12.93
CA ALA A 183 16.78 4.22 -12.72
C ALA A 183 17.63 2.94 -12.86
N LYS A 184 17.23 1.85 -12.22
CA LYS A 184 17.93 0.55 -12.34
C LYS A 184 17.90 -0.01 -13.76
N ALA A 185 16.76 0.12 -14.45
CA ALA A 185 16.65 -0.29 -15.85
C ALA A 185 17.59 0.53 -16.75
N LYS A 186 17.63 1.86 -16.57
CA LYS A 186 18.53 2.73 -17.32
C LYS A 186 20.00 2.42 -17.05
N GLN A 187 20.35 2.18 -15.78
CA GLN A 187 21.69 1.76 -15.38
C GLN A 187 22.08 0.45 -16.07
N GLY A 188 21.23 -0.58 -16.03
CA GLY A 188 21.50 -1.87 -16.69
C GLY A 188 21.67 -1.75 -18.21
N GLN A 189 20.91 -0.87 -18.87
CA GLN A 189 21.11 -0.57 -20.30
C GLN A 189 22.48 0.07 -20.57
N MET A 190 22.87 1.06 -19.76
CA MET A 190 24.19 1.70 -19.88
C MET A 190 25.32 0.71 -19.63
N ASP A 191 25.21 -0.14 -18.62
CA ASP A 191 26.20 -1.16 -18.29
C ASP A 191 26.33 -2.20 -19.40
N THR A 192 25.20 -2.60 -20.01
CA THR A 192 25.20 -3.52 -21.16
C THR A 192 25.87 -2.89 -22.37
N GLN A 193 25.59 -1.62 -22.66
CA GLN A 193 26.21 -0.89 -23.77
C GLN A 193 27.73 -0.74 -23.56
N ALA A 194 28.15 -0.33 -22.36
CA ALA A 194 29.56 -0.20 -22.00
C ALA A 194 30.29 -1.54 -22.10
N THR A 195 29.71 -2.60 -21.53
CA THR A 195 30.27 -3.95 -21.57
C THR A 195 30.33 -4.49 -23.01
N GLY A 196 29.35 -4.16 -23.85
CA GLY A 196 29.36 -4.48 -25.28
C GLY A 196 30.54 -3.85 -26.01
N VAL A 197 30.83 -2.56 -25.76
CA VAL A 197 31.99 -1.88 -26.32
C VAL A 197 33.30 -2.53 -25.86
N ILE A 198 33.42 -2.84 -24.56
CA ILE A 198 34.59 -3.52 -24.00
C ILE A 198 34.77 -4.89 -24.65
N LEU A 199 33.70 -5.66 -24.82
CA LEU A 199 33.73 -6.97 -25.48
C LEU A 199 34.22 -6.86 -26.93
N THR A 200 33.71 -5.90 -27.71
CA THR A 200 34.16 -5.66 -29.07
C THR A 200 35.65 -5.29 -29.12
N GLN A 201 36.09 -4.40 -28.23
CA GLN A 201 37.50 -3.99 -28.17
C GLN A 201 38.42 -5.16 -27.79
N ALA A 202 38.02 -5.98 -26.82
CA ALA A 202 38.76 -7.17 -26.42
C ALA A 202 38.80 -8.24 -27.52
N SER A 203 37.69 -8.44 -28.25
CA SER A 203 37.65 -9.34 -29.40
C SER A 203 38.60 -8.87 -30.50
N ASN A 204 38.55 -7.59 -30.88
CA ASN A 204 39.44 -7.03 -31.90
C ASN A 204 40.92 -7.12 -31.50
N ALA A 205 41.24 -6.86 -30.24
CA ALA A 205 42.61 -6.98 -29.73
C ALA A 205 43.12 -8.43 -29.79
N ARG A 206 42.28 -9.40 -29.41
CA ARG A 206 42.59 -10.84 -29.54
C ARG A 206 42.81 -11.20 -31.01
N ASP A 207 41.90 -10.80 -31.88
CA ASP A 207 41.94 -11.15 -33.30
C ASP A 207 43.13 -10.49 -34.02
N SER A 208 43.61 -9.33 -33.55
CA SER A 208 44.82 -8.70 -34.07
C SER A 208 46.12 -9.45 -33.71
N VAL A 209 46.14 -10.22 -32.62
CA VAL A 209 47.34 -10.94 -32.15
C VAL A 209 47.30 -12.40 -32.57
N SER A 210 46.12 -13.01 -32.52
CA SER A 210 45.92 -14.44 -32.76
C SER A 210 45.16 -14.75 -34.04
N GLY A 211 44.69 -13.73 -34.75
CA GLY A 211 44.05 -13.90 -36.05
C GLY A 211 45.09 -14.27 -37.11
N VAL A 212 44.75 -15.25 -37.93
CA VAL A 212 45.54 -15.63 -39.10
C VAL A 212 45.04 -14.80 -40.28
N SER A 213 45.94 -14.03 -40.91
CA SER A 213 45.62 -13.32 -42.14
C SER A 213 45.73 -14.29 -43.31
N LEU A 214 44.59 -14.67 -43.90
CA LEU A 214 44.54 -15.57 -45.05
C LEU A 214 45.37 -15.06 -46.24
N ASP A 215 45.51 -13.75 -46.39
CA ASP A 215 46.29 -13.14 -47.47
C ASP A 215 47.81 -13.27 -47.21
N GLU A 216 48.24 -13.12 -45.96
CA GLU A 216 49.62 -13.35 -45.55
C GLU A 216 49.97 -14.84 -45.63
N GLU A 217 49.06 -15.70 -45.18
CA GLU A 217 49.19 -17.15 -45.25
C GLU A 217 49.23 -17.64 -46.72
N ALA A 218 48.38 -17.09 -47.60
CA ALA A 218 48.41 -17.37 -49.03
C ALA A 218 49.72 -16.90 -49.70
N THR A 219 50.20 -15.70 -49.35
CA THR A 219 51.48 -15.18 -49.84
C THR A 219 52.64 -16.07 -49.39
N ASN A 220 52.63 -16.50 -48.13
CA ASN A 220 53.62 -17.43 -47.59
C ASN A 220 53.54 -18.80 -48.29
N ILE A 221 52.34 -19.32 -48.55
CA ILE A 221 52.15 -20.57 -49.30
C ILE A 221 52.74 -20.44 -50.71
N VAL A 222 52.45 -19.36 -51.44
CA VAL A 222 53.03 -19.11 -52.78
C VAL A 222 54.56 -19.03 -52.72
N LYS A 223 55.10 -18.34 -51.71
CA LYS A 223 56.55 -18.23 -51.49
C LYS A 223 57.19 -19.60 -51.20
N TYR A 224 56.56 -20.43 -50.35
CA TYR A 224 57.03 -21.79 -50.08
C TYR A 224 56.96 -22.70 -51.31
N GLN A 225 55.93 -22.57 -52.14
CA GLN A 225 55.82 -23.29 -53.42
C GLN A 225 56.94 -22.89 -54.40
N GLN A 226 57.27 -21.59 -54.48
CA GLN A 226 58.38 -21.09 -55.30
C GLN A 226 59.73 -21.62 -54.80
N TYR A 227 59.99 -21.58 -53.49
CA TYR A 227 61.23 -22.14 -52.92
C TYR A 227 61.35 -23.64 -53.11
N TYR A 228 60.25 -24.39 -53.02
CA TYR A 228 60.22 -25.82 -53.29
C TYR A 228 60.57 -26.12 -54.75
N THR A 229 60.02 -25.35 -55.68
CA THR A 229 60.30 -25.47 -57.12
C THR A 229 61.76 -25.14 -57.43
N ALA A 230 62.29 -24.05 -56.86
CA ALA A 230 63.69 -23.67 -57.00
C ALA A 230 64.64 -24.73 -56.42
N SER A 231 64.33 -25.26 -55.23
CA SER A 231 65.12 -26.34 -54.62
C SER A 231 65.09 -27.61 -55.47
N SER A 232 63.96 -27.94 -56.08
CA SER A 232 63.82 -29.07 -57.01
C SER A 232 64.66 -28.88 -58.27
N GLN A 233 64.76 -27.67 -58.80
CA GLN A 233 65.64 -27.34 -59.93
C GLN A 233 67.11 -27.46 -59.54
N ILE A 234 67.52 -26.97 -58.37
CA ILE A 234 68.89 -27.12 -57.87
C ILE A 234 69.25 -28.61 -57.75
N ILE A 235 68.36 -29.44 -57.22
CA ILE A 235 68.57 -30.90 -57.12
C ILE A 235 68.73 -31.52 -58.51
N LYS A 236 67.89 -31.13 -59.48
CA LYS A 236 68.02 -31.60 -60.88
C LYS A 236 69.36 -31.22 -61.48
N THR A 237 69.78 -29.96 -61.35
CA THR A 237 71.08 -29.49 -61.83
C THR A 237 72.23 -30.21 -61.13
N ALA A 238 72.12 -30.47 -59.82
CA ALA A 238 73.13 -31.25 -59.09
C ALA A 238 73.18 -32.71 -59.57
N GLN A 239 72.04 -33.34 -59.87
CA GLN A 239 71.97 -34.69 -60.46
C GLN A 239 72.55 -34.71 -61.87
N GLU A 240 72.32 -33.68 -62.68
CA GLU A 240 72.93 -33.51 -64.00
C GLU A 240 74.45 -33.37 -63.90
N ILE A 241 74.96 -32.53 -62.99
CA ILE A 241 76.40 -32.40 -62.73
C ILE A 241 76.99 -33.73 -62.28
N PHE A 242 76.35 -34.44 -61.35
CA PHE A 242 76.79 -35.76 -60.90
C PHE A 242 76.83 -36.78 -62.04
N SER A 243 75.79 -36.83 -62.86
CA SER A 243 75.72 -37.74 -64.01
C SER A 243 76.80 -37.42 -65.05
N THR A 244 77.08 -36.13 -65.28
CA THR A 244 78.13 -35.67 -66.19
C THR A 244 79.52 -36.04 -65.68
N LEU A 245 79.78 -35.90 -64.37
CA LEU A 245 81.04 -36.31 -63.74
C LEU A 245 81.25 -37.82 -63.78
N ILE A 246 80.19 -38.63 -63.56
CA ILE A 246 80.29 -40.09 -63.66
C ILE A 246 80.50 -40.56 -65.11
N ALA A 247 79.88 -39.90 -66.09
CA ALA A 247 80.03 -40.25 -67.51
C ALA A 247 81.38 -39.82 -68.11
N ALA A 248 82.12 -38.92 -67.45
CA ALA A 248 83.44 -38.44 -67.87
C ALA A 248 84.62 -39.27 -67.29
N LEU A 249 84.31 -40.32 -66.52
CA LEU A 249 85.25 -41.32 -65.97
C LEU A 249 85.15 -42.62 -66.77
#